data_AF-A0A2M8BD87-F1
#
_entry.id   AF-A0A2M8BD87-F1
#
_cell.length_a   1.000
_cell.length_b   1.000
_cell.length_c   1.000
_cell.angle_alpha   90.00
_cell.angle_beta   90.00
_cell.angle_gamma   90.00
#
_symmetry.space_group_name_H-M   'P 1'
#
loop_
_entity.id
_entity.type
_entity.pdbx_description
1 polymer ?
#
loop_
_entity_poly.entity_id
_entity_poly.type
_entity_poly.pdbx_seq_one_letter_code
_entity_poly.pdbx_strand_id
1 'polypeptide(L)'
;MQDVDAFIFDLDGTLVDSSLDIANSANLLRQELGRAALPVELVVTFVGDGVGSLMQRLLGHDGPEPRPAELALARDRFRELYGPRCLEHT
;
A
#
# COMPACT_ATOMS: atom_id res chain seq x y z
N MET A 1 -24.18 11.84 -11.41
CA MET A 1 -23.56 11.02 -12.47
C MET A 1 -22.11 10.86 -12.05
N GLN A 2 -21.81 9.79 -11.30
CA GLN A 2 -20.45 9.40 -10.97
C GLN A 2 -20.12 8.25 -11.89
N ASP A 3 -19.13 8.42 -12.77
CA ASP A 3 -18.44 7.35 -13.48
C ASP A 3 -17.17 7.95 -14.09
N VAL A 4 -16.03 7.63 -13.50
CA VAL A 4 -14.75 7.64 -14.22
C VAL A 4 -14.04 6.34 -13.87
N ASP A 5 -14.27 5.33 -14.70
CA ASP A 5 -13.54 4.06 -14.78
C ASP A 5 -12.28 4.24 -15.64
N ALA A 6 -11.28 4.96 -15.14
CA ALA A 6 -9.98 5.04 -15.81
C ALA A 6 -8.86 5.29 -14.79
N PHE A 7 -8.12 4.23 -14.46
CA PHE A 7 -6.78 4.38 -13.88
C PHE A 7 -5.79 4.56 -15.03
N ILE A 8 -5.12 5.71 -15.05
CA ILE A 8 -4.05 6.02 -16.01
C ILE A 8 -2.85 5.14 -15.64
N PHE A 9 -2.39 4.32 -16.58
CA PHE A 9 -1.12 3.61 -16.47
C PHE A 9 0.01 4.59 -16.85
N ASP A 10 0.94 4.82 -15.93
CA ASP A 10 2.20 5.52 -16.24
C ASP A 10 3.16 4.57 -16.97
N LEU A 11 3.87 5.10 -17.96
CA LEU A 11 4.58 4.38 -19.00
C LEU A 11 6.07 4.72 -18.93
N ASP A 12 6.80 4.12 -17.98
CA ASP A 12 8.25 3.86 -17.98
C ASP A 12 8.59 3.16 -16.65
N GLY A 13 9.83 2.69 -16.43
CA GLY A 13 10.27 1.84 -15.29
C GLY A 13 9.92 2.28 -13.85
N THR A 14 9.25 3.41 -13.68
CA THR A 14 8.72 4.01 -12.45
C THR A 14 7.69 3.14 -11.70
N LEU A 15 6.83 2.38 -12.39
CA LEU A 15 5.77 1.59 -11.72
C LEU A 15 6.30 0.36 -10.97
N VAL A 16 7.35 -0.26 -11.49
CA VAL A 16 7.99 -1.42 -10.85
C VAL A 16 8.72 -0.96 -9.58
N ASP A 17 9.47 0.14 -9.66
CA ASP A 17 10.11 0.77 -8.50
C ASP A 17 9.07 1.28 -7.49
N SER A 18 7.97 1.88 -7.97
CA SER A 18 6.85 2.32 -7.11
C SER A 18 6.18 1.15 -6.36
N SER A 19 6.06 -0.02 -7.00
CA SER A 19 5.46 -1.20 -6.37
C SER A 19 6.35 -1.77 -5.27
N LEU A 20 7.68 -1.73 -5.46
CA LEU A 20 8.66 -2.09 -4.44
C LEU A 20 8.62 -1.10 -3.27
N ASP A 21 8.57 0.20 -3.53
CA ASP A 21 8.47 1.24 -2.50
C ASP A 21 7.15 1.17 -1.72
N ILE A 22 6.04 0.87 -2.40
CA ILE A 22 4.76 0.58 -1.76
C ILE A 22 4.90 -0.65 -0.86
N ALA A 23 5.50 -1.73 -1.35
CA ALA A 23 5.66 -2.97 -0.59
C ALA A 23 6.53 -2.76 0.66
N ASN A 24 7.65 -2.05 0.52
CA ASN A 24 8.53 -1.69 1.63
C ASN A 24 7.81 -0.80 2.67
N SER A 25 7.09 0.23 2.22
CA SER A 25 6.34 1.12 3.10
C SER A 25 5.20 0.39 3.83
N ALA A 26 4.51 -0.51 3.14
CA ALA A 26 3.47 -1.35 3.71
C ALA A 26 4.03 -2.32 4.76
N ASN A 27 5.19 -2.92 4.49
CA ASN A 27 5.85 -3.80 5.45
C ASN A 27 6.37 -3.06 6.68
N LEU A 28 6.85 -1.83 6.54
CA LEU A 28 7.21 -0.98 7.67
C LEU A 28 6.00 -0.65 8.53
N LEU A 29 4.86 -0.31 7.91
CA LEU A 29 3.61 -0.12 8.64
C LEU A 29 3.23 -1.39 9.41
N ARG A 30 3.34 -2.58 8.80
CA ARG A 30 3.08 -3.84 9.48
C ARG A 30 3.99 -4.04 10.69
N GLN A 31 5.28 -3.74 10.55
CA GLN A 31 6.24 -3.80 11.66
C GLN A 31 5.89 -2.83 12.79
N GLU A 32 5.51 -1.58 12.48
CA GLU A 32 5.03 -0.60 13.48
C GLU A 32 3.79 -1.09 14.24
N LEU A 33 2.94 -1.86 13.57
CA LEU A 33 1.75 -2.50 14.17
C LEU A 33 2.06 -3.83 14.87
N GLY A 34 3.34 -4.20 15.00
CA GLY A 34 3.77 -5.44 15.66
C GLY A 34 3.50 -6.71 14.86
N ARG A 35 3.31 -6.59 13.54
CA ARG A 35 3.02 -7.71 12.62
C ARG A 35 4.26 -8.07 11.82
N ALA A 36 4.39 -9.35 11.47
CA ALA A 36 5.45 -9.82 10.60
C ALA A 36 5.35 -9.16 9.22
N ALA A 37 6.49 -8.85 8.58
CA ALA A 37 6.49 -8.42 7.18
C ALA A 37 5.97 -9.54 6.27
N LEU A 38 5.30 -9.16 5.18
CA LEU A 38 4.89 -10.08 4.12
C LEU A 38 5.95 -10.13 3.01
N PRO A 39 6.00 -11.21 2.23
CA PRO A 39 6.79 -11.25 1.00
C PRO A 39 6.46 -10.05 0.11
N VAL A 40 7.47 -9.40 -0.45
CA VAL A 40 7.30 -8.22 -1.31
C VAL A 40 6.39 -8.56 -2.49
N GLU A 41 6.62 -9.72 -3.11
CA GLU A 41 5.84 -10.23 -4.24
C GLU A 41 4.35 -10.37 -3.89
N LEU A 42 4.05 -10.76 -2.66
CA LEU A 42 2.68 -10.84 -2.17
C LEU A 42 2.09 -9.43 -2.00
N VAL A 43 2.82 -8.50 -1.40
CA VAL A 43 2.32 -7.12 -1.23
C VAL A 43 2.10 -6.42 -2.58
N VAL A 44 2.98 -6.67 -3.55
CA VAL A 44 2.84 -6.17 -4.93
C VAL A 44 1.52 -6.66 -5.56
N THR A 45 1.07 -7.88 -5.25
CA THR A 45 -0.25 -8.38 -5.74
C THR A 45 -1.44 -7.62 -5.16
N PHE A 46 -1.24 -6.86 -4.07
CA PHE A 46 -2.29 -6.03 -3.46
C PHE A 46 -2.35 -4.62 -4.06
N VAL A 47 -1.36 -4.24 -4.86
CA VAL A 47 -1.26 -2.94 -5.54
C VAL A 47 -2.16 -2.92 -6.78
N GLY A 48 -2.82 -1.79 -7.05
CA GLY A 48 -3.66 -1.58 -8.23
C GLY A 48 -5.06 -1.07 -7.90
N ASP A 49 -5.67 -1.56 -6.81
CA ASP A 49 -7.04 -1.20 -6.41
C ASP A 49 -7.10 0.01 -5.45
N GLY A 50 -6.01 0.80 -5.41
CA GLY A 50 -5.84 1.94 -4.51
C GLY A 50 -5.41 1.59 -3.07
N VAL A 51 -5.04 2.61 -2.30
CA VAL A 51 -4.45 2.48 -0.95
C VAL A 51 -5.43 1.86 0.05
N GLY A 52 -6.74 2.09 -0.08
CA GLY A 52 -7.75 1.49 0.79
C GLY A 52 -7.76 -0.04 0.70
N SER A 53 -7.84 -0.57 -0.52
CA SER A 53 -7.79 -2.00 -0.81
C SER A 53 -6.46 -2.62 -0.39
N LEU A 54 -5.35 -1.91 -0.61
CA LEU A 54 -4.03 -2.31 -0.10
C LEU A 54 -4.05 -2.50 1.41
N MET A 55 -4.51 -1.49 2.18
CA MET A 55 -4.56 -1.58 3.64
C MET A 55 -5.50 -2.67 4.15
N GLN A 56 -6.64 -2.90 3.47
CA GLN A 56 -7.57 -3.97 3.84
C GLN A 56 -6.94 -5.35 3.66
N ARG A 57 -6.30 -5.62 2.50
CA ARG A 57 -5.60 -6.88 2.26
C ARG A 57 -4.41 -7.05 3.20
N LEU A 58 -3.65 -5.97 3.42
CA LEU A 58 -2.46 -5.97 4.26
C LEU A 58 -2.77 -6.26 5.72
N LEU A 59 -3.79 -5.60 6.30
CA LEU A 59 -4.16 -5.79 7.72
C LEU A 59 -5.09 -6.99 7.93
N GLY A 60 -5.82 -7.43 6.90
CA GLY A 60 -6.64 -8.63 6.95
C GLY A 60 -5.86 -9.93 6.73
N HIS A 61 -4.59 -9.88 6.30
CA HIS A 61 -3.86 -11.08 5.88
C HIS A 61 -3.74 -12.17 6.95
N ASP A 62 -3.42 -11.78 8.19
CA ASP A 62 -3.14 -12.72 9.29
C ASP A 62 -4.15 -12.61 10.45
N GLY A 63 -5.30 -11.99 10.21
CA GLY A 63 -6.20 -11.62 11.30
C GLY A 63 -7.62 -11.29 10.84
N PRO A 64 -8.46 -10.81 11.77
CA PRO A 64 -9.80 -10.38 11.42
C PRO A 64 -9.77 -9.19 10.46
N GLU A 65 -10.87 -9.01 9.74
CA GLU A 65 -11.03 -7.87 8.86
C GLU A 65 -10.87 -6.55 9.65
N PRO A 66 -9.99 -5.63 9.20
CA PRO A 66 -9.74 -4.39 9.92
C PRO A 66 -10.99 -3.50 9.92
N ARG A 67 -11.27 -2.86 11.06
CA ARG A 67 -12.38 -1.93 11.17
C ARG A 67 -12.11 -0.67 10.34
N PRO A 68 -13.16 0.07 9.91
CA PRO A 68 -12.98 1.31 9.14
C PRO A 68 -12.03 2.34 9.79
N ALA A 69 -12.06 2.45 11.12
CA ALA A 69 -11.15 3.34 11.85
C ALA A 69 -9.68 2.90 11.78
N GLU A 70 -9.42 1.59 11.79
CA GLU A 70 -8.07 1.02 11.67
C GLU A 70 -7.54 1.23 10.24
N LEU A 71 -8.40 1.06 9.23
CA LEU A 71 -8.08 1.36 7.84
C LEU A 71 -7.76 2.84 7.63
N ALA A 72 -8.51 3.75 8.25
CA ALA A 72 -8.25 5.19 8.16
C ALA A 72 -6.88 5.54 8.74
N LEU A 73 -6.59 5.08 9.96
CA LEU A 73 -5.29 5.31 10.62
C LEU A 73 -4.13 4.71 9.82
N ALA A 74 -4.29 3.49 9.33
CA ALA A 74 -3.28 2.80 8.53
C ALA A 74 -2.99 3.52 7.21
N ARG A 75 -4.03 4.05 6.54
CA ARG A 75 -3.86 4.85 5.31
C ARG A 75 -3.06 6.13 5.56
N ASP A 76 -3.36 6.84 6.64
CA ASP A 76 -2.68 8.09 6.96
C ASP A 76 -1.22 7.80 7.33
N ARG A 77 -0.98 6.78 8.15
CA ARG A 77 0.39 6.36 8.49
C ARG A 77 1.17 5.85 7.29
N PHE A 78 0.54 5.07 6.41
CA PHE A 78 1.16 4.61 5.16
C PHE A 78 1.61 5.77 4.28
N ARG A 79 0.83 6.85 4.16
CA ARG A 79 1.22 8.04 3.38
C ARG A 79 2.46 8.72 3.94
N GLU A 80 2.60 8.78 5.25
CA GLU A 80 3.81 9.33 5.90
C GLU A 80 5.03 8.45 5.66
N LEU A 81 4.86 7.13 5.60
CA LEU A 81 5.95 6.18 5.32
C LEU A 81 6.33 6.17 3.83
N TYR A 82 5.35 6.29 2.94
CA TYR A 82 5.56 6.26 1.49
C TYR A 82 6.05 7.60 0.93
N GLY A 83 5.55 8.73 1.45
CA GLY A 83 5.84 10.07 0.94
C GLY A 83 7.33 10.39 0.74
N PRO A 84 8.21 10.12 1.71
CA PRO A 84 9.65 10.32 1.56
C PRO A 84 10.29 9.42 0.49
N ARG A 85 9.77 8.20 0.29
CA ARG A 85 10.32 7.19 -0.64
C ARG A 85 10.01 7.48 -2.10
N CYS A 86 8.89 8.16 -2.36
CA CYS A 86 8.57 8.70 -3.69
C CYS A 86 9.65 9.64 -4.25
N LEU A 87 10.56 10.16 -3.40
CA LEU A 87 11.64 11.07 -3.77
C LEU A 87 13.03 10.41 -3.78
N GLU A 88 13.16 9.14 -3.36
CA GLU A 88 14.46 8.46 -3.25
C GLU A 88 14.91 7.82 -4.58
N HIS A 89 14.04 7.71 -5.57
CA HIS A 89 14.31 7.10 -6.88
C HIS A 89 14.11 8.08 -8.06
N THR A 90 14.52 9.35 -7.91
CA THR A 90 14.69 10.32 -9.03
C THR A 90 16.16 10.48 -9.37
#